data_AF-A0A1F5BTD7-F1
#
_entry.id   AF-A0A1F5BTD7-F1
#
_cell.length_a   1.000
_cell.length_b   1.000
_cell.length_c   1.000
_cell.angle_alpha   90.00
_cell.angle_beta   90.00
_cell.angle_gamma   90.00
#
_symmetry.space_group_name_H-M   'P 1'
#
loop_
_entity.id
_entity.type
_entity.pdbx_description
1 polymer ?
#
loop_
_entity_poly.entity_id
_entity_poly.type
_entity_poly.pdbx_seq_one_letter_code
_entity_poly.pdbx_strand_id
1 'polypeptide(L)'
;MIGNELFSGADLKKRVSELGREITEDYKDNNLLIVCILRGGVIFSADLMKEIDLPLSIDFMSISAYGINDTSGVVRITKDLDEPIEGKDVLIVEDIIDTGLTISYLLRNLKSRFPKSIEICTLLDRDIRRIVDVEIKYIGYKIGEQYIVGYGLDYKQKFRNLKSIYELKLDTVKKDIESLKSTSSI
;
A
#
# COMPACT_ATOMS: atom_id res chain seq x y z
N MET A 1 -8.62 -19.65 10.46
CA MET A 1 -7.66 -18.98 9.57
C MET A 1 -8.02 -17.51 9.48
N ILE A 2 -9.14 -17.16 8.84
CA ILE A 2 -9.73 -15.81 8.92
C ILE A 2 -10.48 -15.65 10.25
N GLY A 3 -10.37 -14.46 10.86
CA GLY A 3 -11.01 -14.01 12.09
C GLY A 3 -12.16 -13.05 11.80
N ASN A 4 -12.29 -12.00 12.62
CA ASN A 4 -13.38 -11.03 12.49
C ASN A 4 -13.23 -10.18 11.22
N GLU A 5 -14.36 -9.75 10.66
CA GLU A 5 -14.36 -8.67 9.66
C GLU A 5 -14.03 -7.36 10.39
N LEU A 6 -13.02 -6.64 9.89
CA LEU A 6 -12.56 -5.37 10.46
C LEU A 6 -13.10 -4.18 9.68
N PHE A 7 -13.14 -4.30 8.34
CA PHE A 7 -13.68 -3.29 7.45
C PHE A 7 -14.52 -3.98 6.39
N SER A 8 -15.82 -3.70 6.37
CA SER A 8 -16.72 -4.28 5.38
C SER A 8 -16.43 -3.72 3.99
N GLY A 9 -16.75 -4.45 2.92
CA GLY A 9 -16.64 -3.94 1.56
C GLY A 9 -17.47 -2.67 1.32
N ALA A 10 -18.56 -2.46 2.07
CA ALA A 10 -19.35 -1.23 2.00
C ALA A 10 -18.61 -0.05 2.64
N ASP A 11 -17.99 -0.24 3.81
CA ASP A 11 -17.20 0.79 4.49
C ASP A 11 -15.96 1.16 3.68
N LEU A 12 -15.30 0.16 3.09
CA LEU A 12 -14.17 0.37 2.19
C LEU A 12 -14.57 1.21 0.98
N LYS A 13 -15.66 0.82 0.28
CA LYS A 13 -16.16 1.59 -0.85
C LYS A 13 -16.50 3.04 -0.46
N LYS A 14 -17.13 3.23 0.70
CA LYS A 14 -17.47 4.57 1.20
C LYS A 14 -16.21 5.41 1.43
N ARG A 15 -15.22 4.86 2.15
CA ARG A 15 -13.98 5.59 2.45
C ARG A 15 -13.17 5.88 1.18
N VAL A 16 -13.11 4.94 0.24
CA VAL A 16 -12.46 5.15 -1.06
C VAL A 16 -13.13 6.29 -1.84
N SER A 17 -14.45 6.40 -1.80
CA SER A 17 -15.19 7.51 -2.42
C SER A 17 -14.87 8.86 -1.76
N GLU A 18 -14.74 8.89 -0.43
CA GLU A 18 -14.33 10.09 0.32
C GLU A 18 -12.90 10.52 -0.07
N LEU A 19 -11.95 9.57 -0.11
CA LEU A 19 -10.58 9.81 -0.56
C LEU A 19 -10.53 10.31 -2.01
N GLY A 20 -11.33 9.72 -2.90
CA GLY A 20 -11.42 10.15 -4.30
C GLY A 20 -11.82 11.62 -4.43
N ARG A 21 -12.82 12.06 -3.65
CA ARG A 21 -13.25 13.47 -3.61
C ARG A 21 -12.18 14.41 -3.05
N GLU A 22 -11.51 14.01 -1.97
CA GLU A 22 -10.40 14.77 -1.39
C GLU A 22 -9.29 14.99 -2.45
N ILE A 23 -8.92 13.93 -3.17
CA ILE A 23 -7.91 13.98 -4.24
C ILE A 23 -8.40 14.82 -5.43
N THR A 24 -9.66 14.69 -5.84
CA THR A 24 -10.22 15.49 -6.93
C THR A 24 -10.11 16.98 -6.67
N GLU A 25 -10.45 17.43 -5.46
CA GLU A 25 -10.38 18.85 -5.12
C GLU A 25 -8.94 19.37 -5.12
N ASP A 26 -8.02 18.60 -4.53
CA ASP A 26 -6.61 18.98 -4.42
C ASP A 26 -5.86 19.02 -5.76
N TYR A 27 -6.34 18.29 -6.77
CA TYR A 27 -5.67 18.14 -8.07
C TYR A 27 -6.48 18.66 -9.27
N LYS A 28 -7.55 19.41 -9.05
CA LYS A 28 -8.54 19.85 -10.08
C LYS A 28 -7.96 20.41 -11.39
N ASP A 29 -6.80 21.08 -11.32
CA ASP A 29 -6.13 21.70 -12.49
C ASP A 29 -4.75 21.09 -12.79
N ASN A 30 -4.46 19.91 -12.22
CA ASN A 30 -3.14 19.28 -12.29
C ASN A 30 -3.13 18.05 -13.21
N ASN A 31 -1.94 17.67 -13.66
CA ASN A 31 -1.70 16.43 -14.40
C ASN A 31 -1.27 15.33 -13.41
N LEU A 32 -2.26 14.63 -12.86
CA LEU A 32 -2.05 13.63 -11.83
C LEU A 32 -1.58 12.28 -12.42
N LEU A 33 -0.46 11.79 -11.91
CA LEU A 33 0.01 10.42 -12.12
C LEU A 33 -0.19 9.60 -10.86
N ILE A 34 -1.06 8.58 -10.93
CA ILE A 34 -1.18 7.56 -9.90
C ILE A 34 -0.08 6.53 -10.08
N VAL A 35 0.73 6.30 -9.05
CA VAL A 35 1.72 5.22 -9.00
C VAL A 35 1.22 4.15 -8.03
N CYS A 36 0.69 3.05 -8.57
CA CYS A 36 0.23 1.92 -7.76
C CYS A 36 1.41 1.02 -7.36
N ILE A 37 1.59 0.80 -6.05
CA ILE A 37 2.60 -0.12 -5.54
C ILE A 37 2.07 -1.56 -5.57
N LEU A 38 2.71 -2.39 -6.39
CA LEU A 38 2.37 -3.78 -6.57
C LEU A 38 2.90 -4.65 -5.42
N ARG A 39 2.21 -5.72 -5.04
CA ARG A 39 0.94 -6.24 -5.62
C ARG A 39 -0.30 -5.84 -4.83
N GLY A 40 -0.12 -5.49 -3.56
CA GLY A 40 -1.23 -5.29 -2.62
C GLY A 40 -2.12 -4.11 -2.97
N GLY A 41 -1.52 -3.01 -3.44
CA GLY A 41 -2.22 -1.78 -3.79
C GLY A 41 -3.16 -1.86 -5.00
N VAL A 42 -3.17 -2.97 -5.76
CA VAL A 42 -3.93 -3.06 -7.03
C VAL A 42 -5.43 -2.86 -6.84
N ILE A 43 -6.04 -3.54 -5.88
CA ILE A 43 -7.49 -3.48 -5.69
C ILE A 43 -7.90 -2.09 -5.19
N PHE A 44 -7.19 -1.57 -4.19
CA PHE A 44 -7.43 -0.24 -3.67
C PHE A 44 -7.24 0.85 -4.74
N SER A 45 -6.13 0.81 -5.49
CA SER A 45 -5.86 1.78 -6.57
C SER A 45 -6.94 1.73 -7.65
N ALA A 46 -7.39 0.53 -8.01
CA ALA A 46 -8.46 0.36 -9.00
C ALA A 46 -9.79 0.94 -8.54
N ASP A 47 -10.15 0.76 -7.27
CA ASP A 47 -11.36 1.37 -6.72
C ASP A 47 -11.21 2.89 -6.55
N LEU A 48 -10.06 3.37 -6.09
CA LEU A 48 -9.77 4.78 -5.89
C LEU A 48 -9.84 5.58 -7.18
N MET A 49 -9.21 5.11 -8.26
CA MET A 49 -9.18 5.86 -9.53
C MET A 49 -10.57 6.07 -10.14
N LYS A 50 -11.55 5.21 -9.86
CA LYS A 50 -12.95 5.38 -10.31
C LYS A 50 -13.69 6.49 -9.57
N GLU A 51 -13.21 6.85 -8.38
CA GLU A 51 -13.83 7.86 -7.52
C GLU A 51 -13.13 9.23 -7.64
N ILE A 52 -12.04 9.32 -8.40
CA ILE A 52 -11.35 10.57 -8.71
C ILE A 52 -11.94 11.16 -10.00
N ASP A 53 -12.68 12.26 -9.88
CA ASP A 53 -13.34 12.95 -10.98
C ASP A 53 -12.45 14.00 -11.66
N LEU A 54 -11.32 13.56 -12.23
CA LEU A 54 -10.44 14.37 -13.09
C LEU A 54 -9.59 13.50 -14.04
N PRO A 55 -9.03 14.06 -15.12
CA PRO A 55 -8.09 13.33 -15.97
C PRO A 55 -6.83 12.93 -15.20
N LEU A 56 -6.52 11.63 -15.21
CA LEU A 56 -5.31 11.08 -14.58
C LEU A 56 -4.66 10.02 -15.46
N SER A 57 -3.40 9.73 -15.17
CA SER A 57 -2.65 8.59 -15.72
C SER A 57 -2.29 7.62 -14.60
N ILE A 58 -1.99 6.37 -14.96
CA ILE A 58 -1.58 5.33 -14.00
C ILE A 58 -0.31 4.64 -14.47
N ASP A 59 0.59 4.38 -13.52
CA ASP A 59 1.76 3.53 -13.69
C ASP A 59 1.90 2.61 -12.46
N PHE A 60 2.73 1.58 -12.57
CA PHE A 60 2.90 0.54 -11.58
C PHE A 60 4.36 0.35 -11.23
N MET A 61 4.66 0.31 -9.94
CA MET A 61 5.99 -0.05 -9.43
C MET A 61 5.89 -1.30 -8.55
N SER A 62 6.87 -2.21 -8.67
CA SER A 62 6.94 -3.40 -7.82
C SER A 62 8.25 -3.42 -7.05
N ILE A 63 8.17 -3.78 -5.78
CA ILE A 63 9.31 -3.77 -4.86
C ILE A 63 9.35 -5.10 -4.13
N SER A 64 10.54 -5.64 -3.95
CA SER A 64 10.78 -6.79 -3.09
C SER A 64 11.69 -6.40 -1.94
N ALA A 65 11.34 -6.82 -0.72
CA ALA A 65 12.29 -6.85 0.39
C ALA A 65 13.45 -7.80 0.03
N TYR A 66 14.68 -7.44 0.40
CA TYR A 66 15.82 -8.33 0.21
C TYR A 66 15.72 -9.50 1.20
N GLY A 67 15.71 -10.76 0.76
CA GLY A 67 15.69 -11.92 1.66
C GLY A 67 14.40 -12.13 2.49
N ILE A 68 14.16 -13.37 2.92
CA ILE A 68 12.94 -13.76 3.68
C ILE A 68 12.93 -13.17 5.11
N ASN A 69 14.07 -12.65 5.60
CA ASN A 69 14.27 -12.20 6.98
C ASN A 69 15.04 -10.88 7.12
N ASP A 70 15.25 -10.11 6.04
CA ASP A 70 16.06 -8.89 6.16
C ASP A 70 15.21 -7.72 6.68
N THR A 71 15.54 -7.28 7.89
CA THR A 71 14.98 -6.08 8.53
C THR A 71 15.83 -4.84 8.23
N SER A 72 16.88 -4.97 7.40
CA SER A 72 17.75 -3.85 7.00
C SER A 72 17.03 -2.69 6.30
N GLY A 73 15.81 -2.91 5.82
CA GLY A 73 15.07 -1.94 5.01
C GLY A 73 15.63 -1.82 3.59
N VAL A 74 16.55 -2.71 3.19
CA VAL A 74 17.03 -2.78 1.80
C VAL A 74 15.92 -3.39 0.95
N VAL A 75 15.36 -2.56 0.08
CA VAL A 75 14.34 -2.96 -0.87
C VAL A 75 14.89 -2.84 -2.30
N ARG A 76 14.45 -3.73 -3.19
CA ARG A 76 14.82 -3.74 -4.60
C ARG A 76 13.61 -3.45 -5.47
N ILE A 77 13.74 -2.48 -6.38
CA ILE A 77 12.76 -2.26 -7.45
C ILE A 77 12.86 -3.45 -8.43
N THR A 78 11.75 -4.16 -8.59
CA THR A 78 11.61 -5.35 -9.45
C THR A 78 10.85 -5.04 -10.74
N LYS A 79 10.00 -4.01 -10.72
CA LYS A 79 9.49 -3.31 -11.90
C LYS A 79 9.54 -1.82 -11.60
N ASP A 80 10.15 -1.06 -12.49
CA ASP A 80 10.18 0.41 -12.44
C ASP A 80 9.00 1.00 -13.24
N LEU A 81 8.82 2.32 -13.14
CA LEU A 81 7.88 3.11 -13.93
C LEU A 81 8.21 2.98 -15.42
N ASP A 82 7.18 2.93 -16.24
CA ASP A 82 7.30 2.95 -17.70
C ASP A 82 7.40 4.39 -18.23
N GLU A 83 6.76 5.35 -17.54
CA GLU A 83 6.70 6.75 -17.93
C GLU A 83 7.61 7.67 -17.08
N PRO A 84 8.21 8.73 -17.67
CA PRO A 84 8.92 9.74 -16.90
C PRO A 84 7.95 10.53 -16.01
N ILE A 85 8.43 10.94 -14.84
CA ILE A 85 7.63 11.69 -13.85
C ILE A 85 8.08 13.14 -13.65
N GLU A 86 9.06 13.59 -14.44
CA GLU A 86 9.57 14.97 -14.36
C GLU A 86 8.44 15.98 -14.55
N GLY A 87 8.33 16.94 -13.63
CA GLY A 87 7.29 17.98 -13.65
C GLY A 87 5.85 17.49 -13.44
N LYS A 88 5.62 16.19 -13.18
CA LYS A 88 4.28 15.65 -12.90
C LYS A 88 3.93 15.74 -11.42
N ASP A 89 2.64 15.87 -11.13
CA ASP A 89 2.10 15.67 -9.79
C ASP A 89 1.89 14.17 -9.58
N VAL A 90 2.63 13.58 -8.63
CA VAL A 90 2.65 12.12 -8.41
C VAL A 90 1.93 11.78 -7.12
N LEU A 91 0.99 10.84 -7.18
CA LEU A 91 0.35 10.25 -6.00
C LEU A 91 0.69 8.77 -5.92
N ILE A 92 1.50 8.41 -4.92
CA ILE A 92 1.81 7.01 -4.63
C ILE A 92 0.62 6.39 -3.90
N VAL A 93 0.12 5.26 -4.42
CA VAL A 93 -1.01 4.53 -3.83
C VAL A 93 -0.55 3.16 -3.34
N GLU A 94 -0.68 2.93 -2.03
CA GLU A 94 -0.24 1.70 -1.36
C GLU A 94 -1.34 1.14 -0.45
N ASP A 95 -1.48 -0.18 -0.36
CA ASP A 95 -2.52 -0.82 0.46
C ASP A 95 -2.27 -0.65 1.96
N ILE A 96 -1.02 -0.79 2.40
CA ILE A 96 -0.65 -0.63 3.80
C ILE A 96 0.74 -0.03 3.97
N ILE A 97 0.85 0.98 4.83
CA ILE A 97 2.14 1.48 5.29
C ILE A 97 2.34 1.07 6.75
N ASP A 98 3.37 0.25 6.98
CA ASP A 98 3.74 -0.27 8.30
C ASP A 98 4.96 0.51 8.85
N THR A 99 6.17 -0.03 8.76
CA THR A 99 7.39 0.61 9.32
C THR A 99 7.81 1.91 8.62
N GLY A 100 7.33 2.15 7.40
CA GLY A 100 7.71 3.31 6.57
C GLY A 100 8.99 3.15 5.75
N LEU A 101 9.72 2.04 5.91
CA LEU A 101 11.01 1.84 5.22
C LEU A 101 10.85 1.79 3.69
N THR A 102 9.89 1.00 3.19
CA THR A 102 9.62 0.86 1.75
C THR A 102 9.25 2.20 1.12
N ILE A 103 8.24 2.87 1.66
CA ILE A 103 7.76 4.14 1.11
C ILE A 103 8.82 5.25 1.23
N SER A 104 9.61 5.27 2.31
CA SER A 104 10.74 6.21 2.46
C SER A 104 11.81 6.00 1.38
N TYR A 105 12.13 4.74 1.06
CA TYR A 105 13.02 4.42 -0.06
C TYR A 105 12.45 4.89 -1.40
N LEU A 106 11.16 4.64 -1.65
CA LEU A 106 10.50 5.09 -2.88
C LEU A 106 10.50 6.60 -3.02
N LEU A 107 10.15 7.31 -1.96
CA LEU A 107 10.17 8.78 -1.96
C LEU A 107 11.56 9.30 -2.33
N ARG A 108 12.64 8.74 -1.78
CA ARG A 108 14.00 9.15 -2.16
C ARG A 108 14.30 8.88 -3.65
N ASN A 109 13.93 7.70 -4.14
CA ASN A 109 14.16 7.31 -5.54
C ASN A 109 13.34 8.13 -6.55
N LEU A 110 12.08 8.45 -6.21
CA LEU A 110 11.18 9.18 -7.10
C LEU A 110 11.46 10.69 -7.06
N LYS A 111 11.82 11.25 -5.89
CA LYS A 111 12.22 12.67 -5.78
C LYS A 111 13.44 13.00 -6.65
N SER A 112 14.38 12.08 -6.82
CA SER A 112 15.53 12.29 -7.71
C SER A 112 15.18 12.30 -9.21
N ARG A 113 13.91 12.06 -9.57
CA ARG A 113 13.38 12.16 -10.95
C ARG A 113 12.63 13.47 -11.20
N PHE A 114 12.75 14.43 -10.28
CA PHE A 114 12.23 15.80 -10.39
C PHE A 114 10.73 15.93 -10.70
N PRO A 115 9.83 15.19 -10.02
CA PRO A 115 8.40 15.47 -10.12
C PRO A 115 8.07 16.84 -9.53
N LYS A 116 6.94 17.42 -9.95
CA LYS A 116 6.43 18.69 -9.42
C LYS A 116 5.99 18.54 -7.97
N SER A 117 5.32 17.43 -7.64
CA SER A 117 4.95 17.05 -6.27
C SER A 117 4.95 15.52 -6.14
N ILE A 118 5.15 15.03 -4.91
CA ILE A 118 4.91 13.62 -4.58
C ILE A 118 4.14 13.57 -3.27
N GLU A 119 2.94 13.01 -3.33
CA GLU A 119 2.09 12.75 -2.17
C GLU A 119 1.83 11.25 -2.03
N ILE A 120 1.32 10.86 -0.86
CA ILE A 120 1.02 9.45 -0.55
C ILE A 120 -0.44 9.31 -0.17
N CYS A 121 -1.08 8.31 -0.77
CA CYS A 121 -2.37 7.78 -0.36
C CYS A 121 -2.21 6.32 0.06
N THR A 122 -2.57 6.00 1.29
CA THR A 122 -2.63 4.61 1.74
C THR A 122 -4.00 4.24 2.26
N LEU A 123 -4.44 3.02 1.97
CA LEU A 123 -5.68 2.51 2.56
C LEU A 123 -5.51 2.32 4.07
N LEU A 124 -4.38 1.76 4.52
CA LEU A 124 -4.14 1.44 5.91
C LEU A 124 -2.81 1.99 6.42
N ASP A 125 -2.85 2.74 7.50
CA ASP A 125 -1.68 3.22 8.21
C ASP A 125 -1.52 2.48 9.55
N ARG A 126 -0.43 1.72 9.70
CA ARG A 126 -0.05 1.08 10.97
C ARG A 126 1.07 1.89 11.63
N ASP A 127 0.73 3.10 12.04
CA ASP A 127 1.65 4.06 12.63
C ASP A 127 2.31 3.58 13.93
N ILE A 128 1.68 2.68 14.68
CA ILE A 128 2.26 2.11 15.91
C ILE A 128 3.57 1.35 15.71
N ARG A 129 3.89 0.93 14.48
CA ARG A 129 5.15 0.25 14.10
C ARG A 129 6.10 1.14 13.32
N ARG A 130 5.80 2.45 13.19
CA ARG A 130 6.59 3.43 12.44
C ARG A 130 8.03 3.49 12.94
N ILE A 131 8.98 3.27 12.03
CA ILE A 131 10.42 3.41 12.32
C ILE A 131 10.97 4.67 11.65
N VAL A 132 10.46 5.00 10.46
CA VAL A 132 10.83 6.19 9.70
C VAL A 132 9.63 7.07 9.55
N ASP A 133 9.77 8.34 9.91
CA ASP A 133 8.71 9.33 9.73
C ASP A 133 8.41 9.55 8.24
N VAL A 134 7.12 9.49 7.90
CA VAL A 134 6.62 9.59 6.54
C VAL A 134 5.34 10.41 6.61
N GLU A 135 5.33 11.53 5.91
CA GLU A 135 4.13 12.34 5.74
C GLU A 135 3.18 11.63 4.79
N ILE A 136 2.01 11.23 5.29
CA ILE A 136 0.97 10.57 4.52
C ILE A 136 -0.21 11.53 4.42
N LYS A 137 -0.46 12.05 3.22
CA LYS A 137 -1.50 13.06 2.98
C LYS A 137 -2.90 12.45 3.05
N TYR A 138 -3.10 11.28 2.45
CA TYR A 138 -4.40 10.61 2.40
C TYR A 138 -4.34 9.24 3.08
N ILE A 139 -5.12 9.08 4.16
CA ILE A 139 -5.18 7.84 4.94
C ILE A 139 -6.61 7.31 4.93
N GLY A 140 -6.81 6.08 4.47
CA GLY A 140 -8.09 5.40 4.58
C GLY A 140 -8.47 5.15 6.04
N TYR A 141 -7.67 4.33 6.72
CA TYR A 141 -7.86 3.95 8.11
C TYR A 141 -6.53 3.81 8.86
N LYS A 142 -6.52 4.17 10.14
CA LYS A 142 -5.46 3.77 11.06
C LYS A 142 -5.78 2.42 11.66
N ILE A 143 -4.78 1.54 11.77
CA ILE A 143 -4.94 0.18 12.28
C ILE A 143 -3.95 -0.15 13.39
N GLY A 144 -4.30 -1.13 14.21
CA GLY A 144 -3.45 -1.64 15.28
C GLY A 144 -2.52 -2.79 14.84
N GLU A 145 -2.16 -3.62 15.82
CA GLU A 145 -1.22 -4.75 15.67
C GLU A 145 -1.80 -5.95 14.90
N GLN A 146 -3.09 -5.92 14.54
CA GLN A 146 -3.75 -7.07 13.93
C GLN A 146 -3.09 -7.47 12.60
N TYR A 147 -2.88 -8.76 12.40
CA TYR A 147 -2.59 -9.30 11.07
C TYR A 147 -3.89 -9.31 10.27
N ILE A 148 -3.82 -8.88 9.01
CA ILE A 148 -5.01 -8.63 8.20
C ILE A 148 -4.83 -9.15 6.79
N VAL A 149 -5.95 -9.52 6.18
CA VAL A 149 -6.03 -10.03 4.80
C VAL A 149 -7.31 -9.55 4.12
N GLY A 150 -7.34 -9.61 2.79
CA GLY A 150 -8.50 -9.17 2.02
C GLY A 150 -8.29 -7.82 1.37
N TYR A 151 -9.12 -7.52 0.37
CA TYR A 151 -9.09 -6.25 -0.36
C TYR A 151 -7.69 -5.86 -0.89
N GLY A 152 -7.01 -6.83 -1.49
CA GLY A 152 -5.65 -6.69 -2.02
C GLY A 152 -4.56 -7.22 -1.09
N LEU A 153 -4.77 -7.15 0.23
CA LEU A 153 -3.86 -7.69 1.26
C LEU A 153 -3.85 -9.22 1.24
N ASP A 154 -2.72 -9.80 1.59
CA ASP A 154 -2.53 -11.25 1.51
C ASP A 154 -1.91 -11.90 2.72
N TYR A 155 -2.08 -13.22 2.76
CA TYR A 155 -1.21 -14.11 3.47
C TYR A 155 -0.75 -15.23 2.54
N LYS A 156 0.56 -15.32 2.27
CA LYS A 156 1.13 -16.30 1.33
C LYS A 156 0.43 -16.31 -0.03
N GLN A 157 0.19 -15.12 -0.59
CA GLN A 157 -0.52 -14.87 -1.84
C GLN A 157 -2.00 -15.28 -1.86
N LYS A 158 -2.60 -15.64 -0.72
CA LYS A 158 -4.03 -15.96 -0.60
C LYS A 158 -4.81 -14.76 -0.06
N PHE A 159 -6.14 -14.82 -0.21
CA PHE A 159 -7.12 -13.88 0.35
C PHE A 159 -7.21 -12.48 -0.27
N ARG A 160 -6.31 -12.11 -1.19
CA ARG A 160 -6.37 -10.81 -1.89
C ARG A 160 -7.73 -10.48 -2.47
N ASN A 161 -8.47 -11.49 -2.95
CA ASN A 161 -9.75 -11.36 -3.65
C ASN A 161 -10.97 -11.16 -2.73
N LEU A 162 -10.81 -11.16 -1.41
CA LEU A 162 -11.93 -10.89 -0.50
C LEU A 162 -12.37 -9.44 -0.63
N LYS A 163 -13.69 -9.19 -0.58
CA LYS A 163 -14.28 -7.85 -0.74
C LYS A 163 -14.13 -6.95 0.49
N SER A 164 -13.86 -7.55 1.64
CA SER A 164 -13.70 -6.89 2.94
C SER A 164 -12.31 -7.21 3.50
N ILE A 165 -11.89 -6.46 4.50
CA ILE A 165 -10.66 -6.73 5.27
C ILE A 165 -11.03 -7.48 6.54
N TYR A 166 -10.29 -8.56 6.79
CA TYR A 166 -10.49 -9.42 7.94
C TYR A 166 -9.20 -9.54 8.74
N GLU A 167 -9.34 -9.81 10.03
CA GLU A 167 -8.26 -10.27 10.87
C GLU A 167 -7.80 -11.68 10.44
N LEU A 168 -6.50 -11.95 10.50
CA LEU A 168 -5.92 -13.28 10.37
C LEU A 168 -5.59 -13.81 11.77
N LYS A 169 -6.16 -14.96 12.14
CA LYS A 169 -5.99 -15.53 13.50
C LYS A 169 -4.52 -15.81 13.80
N LEU A 170 -4.03 -15.32 14.94
CA LEU A 170 -2.62 -15.46 15.36
C LEU A 170 -2.12 -16.90 15.38
N ASP A 171 -2.95 -17.88 15.74
CA ASP A 171 -2.55 -19.30 15.74
C ASP A 171 -2.18 -19.81 14.34
N THR A 172 -2.77 -19.22 13.29
CA THR A 172 -2.38 -19.53 11.90
C THR A 172 -0.98 -18.99 11.62
N VAL A 173 -0.70 -17.76 12.05
CA VAL A 173 0.59 -17.10 11.84
C VAL A 173 1.70 -17.79 12.63
N LYS A 174 1.46 -18.12 13.90
CA LYS A 174 2.44 -18.77 14.79
C LYS A 174 2.87 -20.15 14.27
N LYS A 175 1.92 -20.99 13.86
CA LYS A 175 2.22 -22.33 13.30
C LYS A 175 3.14 -22.24 12.08
N ASP A 176 2.94 -21.25 11.23
CA ASP A 176 3.75 -21.07 10.04
C ASP A 176 5.16 -20.53 10.37
N ILE A 177 5.29 -19.63 11.36
CA ILE A 177 6.60 -19.18 11.86
C ILE A 177 7.37 -20.35 12.48
N GLU A 178 6.71 -21.18 13.30
CA GLU A 178 7.31 -22.37 13.90
C GLU A 178 7.77 -23.37 12.84
N SER A 179 6.95 -23.61 11.80
CA SER A 179 7.28 -24.49 10.68
C SER A 179 8.47 -24.00 9.85
N LEU A 180 8.65 -22.68 9.71
CA LEU A 180 9.82 -22.08 9.02
C LEU A 180 11.10 -22.22 9.86
N LYS A 181 11.01 -22.11 11.18
CA LYS A 181 12.16 -22.32 12.08
C LYS A 181 12.63 -23.78 12.09
N SER A 182 11.70 -24.74 12.04
CA SER A 182 12.04 -26.16 12.01
C SER A 182 12.67 -26.63 10.69
N THR A 183 12.36 -25.97 9.57
CA THR A 183 12.95 -26.28 8.25
C THR A 183 14.29 -25.59 7.99
N SER A 184 14.63 -24.56 8.76
CA SER A 184 15.92 -23.83 8.66
C SER A 184 17.04 -24.42 9.52
N SER A 185 16.79 -25.56 10.18
CA SER A 185 17.72 -26.25 11.08
C SER A 185 18.28 -27.56 10.49
N ILE A 186 18.26 -27.70 9.16
CA ILE A 186 18.80 -28.85 8.40
C ILE A 186 19.80 -28.34 7.37
#